data_AF-A0A0F5VPL0-F1
#
_entry.id   AF-A0A0F5VPL0-F1
#
_cell.length_a   1.000
_cell.length_b   1.000
_cell.length_c   1.000
_cell.angle_alpha   90.00
_cell.angle_beta   90.00
_cell.angle_gamma   90.00
#
_symmetry.space_group_name_H-M   'P 1'
#
loop_
_entity.id
_entity.type
_entity.pdbx_description
1 polymer ?
#
loop_
_entity_poly.entity_id
_entity_poly.type
_entity_poly.pdbx_seq_one_letter_code
_entity_poly.pdbx_strand_id
1 'polypeptide(L)'
;MSEGTMQRAAQRDQGELGVPPAPFGQRGRVRRLSRVLLGAAAVPVMLVAAGCSSDSGSDDAGGKESGASASASVSASPTVQAATYASLPDPCDTLSKDTLGDLVPKAPKSGKQGKSDDVATRGSCSWSSLDNNGVKGSQFRWLNVSLLRFDSDVTRGEGDKLAQEYFDKQVQDAQSVDGAKNAKTAPVTGTGEAATLVTYDLKKKEGSFKQQTLVTRVENVVVTVDYNGAGLAGEKTPSADSLAKLVKKAAKEAVAAVTKANSGGGTGTGGAASPSPSASKSASKSPSTSTSKSASPSKSTAKKS
;
A
#
# COMPACT_ATOMS: atom_id res chain seq x y z
N MET A 1 32.72 26.60 -20.87
CA MET A 1 31.73 25.65 -21.43
C MET A 1 31.08 24.95 -20.25
N SER A 2 29.76 25.09 -20.11
CA SER A 2 29.02 24.83 -18.87
C SER A 2 28.64 23.36 -18.69
N GLU A 3 29.06 22.77 -17.56
CA GLU A 3 28.78 21.38 -17.14
C GLU A 3 27.45 21.22 -16.36
N GLY A 4 26.55 22.21 -16.40
CA GLY A 4 25.42 22.31 -15.45
C GLY A 4 24.06 21.79 -15.92
N THR A 5 23.89 21.37 -17.18
CA THR A 5 22.52 21.19 -17.76
C THR A 5 22.08 19.74 -17.95
N MET A 6 22.99 18.76 -17.87
CA MET A 6 22.67 17.35 -18.16
C MET A 6 22.01 16.61 -16.98
N GLN A 7 22.20 17.06 -15.74
CA GLN A 7 21.64 16.38 -14.56
C GLN A 7 20.12 16.62 -14.38
N ARG A 8 19.58 17.71 -14.94
CA ARG A 8 18.15 18.05 -14.77
C ARG A 8 17.20 17.30 -15.70
N ALA A 9 17.71 16.75 -16.81
CA ALA A 9 16.92 15.94 -17.74
C ALA A 9 16.69 14.52 -17.19
N ALA A 10 17.72 13.90 -16.60
CA ALA A 10 17.62 12.55 -16.03
C ALA A 10 16.62 12.44 -14.87
N GLN A 11 16.37 13.53 -14.16
CA GLN A 11 15.46 13.57 -13.01
C GLN A 11 13.98 13.74 -13.42
N ARG A 12 13.70 14.19 -14.65
CA ARG A 12 12.33 14.26 -15.19
C ARG A 12 11.85 12.92 -15.77
N ASP A 13 12.75 12.14 -16.37
CA ASP A 13 12.39 10.83 -16.97
C ASP A 13 12.21 9.70 -15.95
N GLN A 14 12.75 9.84 -14.73
CA GLN A 14 12.49 8.87 -13.65
C GLN A 14 11.02 8.83 -13.20
N GLY A 15 10.24 9.88 -13.52
CA GLY A 15 8.81 9.93 -13.21
C GLY A 15 7.94 9.01 -14.08
N GLU A 16 8.39 8.65 -15.29
CA GLU A 16 7.66 7.74 -16.19
C GLU A 16 8.10 6.28 -16.06
N LEU A 17 9.35 6.04 -15.64
CA LEU A 17 9.94 4.69 -15.61
C LEU A 17 9.48 3.83 -14.41
N GLY A 18 8.84 4.44 -13.42
CA GLY A 18 8.42 3.79 -12.16
C GLY A 18 6.91 3.71 -11.93
N VAL A 19 6.08 3.98 -12.95
CA VAL A 19 4.62 3.90 -12.81
C VAL A 19 4.15 2.53 -13.35
N PRO A 20 3.67 1.60 -12.49
CA PRO A 20 2.87 0.48 -12.99
C PRO A 20 1.60 1.05 -13.65
N PRO A 21 1.05 0.41 -14.71
CA PRO A 21 -0.25 0.83 -15.23
C PRO A 21 -1.25 0.77 -14.08
N ALA A 22 -1.81 1.93 -13.72
CA ALA A 22 -2.94 1.97 -12.82
C ALA A 22 -4.10 1.19 -13.48
N PRO A 23 -4.66 0.13 -12.88
CA PRO A 23 -5.98 -0.29 -13.27
C PRO A 23 -6.94 0.81 -12.80
N PHE A 24 -7.99 1.07 -13.57
CA PHE A 24 -8.99 2.14 -13.40
C PHE A 24 -8.66 3.48 -14.05
N GLY A 25 -8.91 3.51 -15.36
CA GLY A 25 -9.33 4.70 -16.08
C GLY A 25 -10.39 4.32 -17.10
N GLN A 26 -11.65 4.19 -16.68
CA GLN A 26 -12.81 4.27 -17.57
C GLN A 26 -12.72 5.61 -18.31
N ARG A 27 -12.12 5.61 -19.49
CA ARG A 27 -12.31 6.67 -20.50
C ARG A 27 -13.15 6.08 -21.62
N GLY A 28 -14.42 5.86 -21.29
CA GLY A 28 -15.47 5.77 -22.29
C GLY A 28 -15.48 7.08 -23.07
N ARG A 29 -14.81 7.09 -24.23
CA ARG A 29 -14.88 8.17 -25.20
C ARG A 29 -16.26 8.04 -25.85
N VAL A 30 -17.29 8.56 -25.19
CA VAL A 30 -18.63 8.69 -25.79
C VAL A 30 -18.49 9.67 -26.95
N ARG A 31 -18.36 9.12 -28.17
CA ARG A 31 -18.56 9.88 -29.40
C ARG A 31 -19.99 10.38 -29.38
N ARG A 32 -20.17 11.67 -29.11
CA ARG A 32 -21.43 12.39 -29.38
C ARG A 32 -21.63 12.37 -30.89
N LEU A 33 -22.43 11.40 -31.37
CA LEU A 33 -23.03 11.46 -32.69
C LEU A 33 -24.30 12.28 -32.56
N SER A 34 -24.24 13.51 -33.05
CA SER A 34 -25.38 14.38 -33.27
C SER A 34 -26.39 13.65 -34.16
N ARG A 35 -27.52 13.24 -33.60
CA ARG A 35 -28.68 12.79 -34.39
C ARG A 35 -29.74 13.88 -34.37
N VAL A 36 -29.97 14.38 -35.57
CA VAL A 36 -30.98 15.34 -35.98
C VAL A 36 -32.38 14.82 -35.64
N LEU A 37 -33.18 15.70 -35.05
CA LEU A 37 -34.63 15.54 -34.83
C LEU A 37 -35.37 15.54 -36.16
N LEU A 38 -36.32 14.62 -36.35
CA LEU A 38 -37.46 14.75 -37.28
C LEU A 38 -38.56 13.73 -36.92
N GLY A 39 -39.70 14.24 -36.44
CA GLY A 39 -41.04 13.86 -36.94
C GLY A 39 -41.84 12.71 -36.31
N ALA A 40 -42.92 13.12 -35.62
CA ALA A 40 -44.31 12.63 -35.73
C ALA A 40 -44.85 11.43 -34.89
N ALA A 41 -45.76 11.79 -33.97
CA ALA A 41 -47.12 11.25 -33.69
C ALA A 41 -47.32 9.80 -33.20
N ALA A 42 -47.84 9.65 -31.98
CA ALA A 42 -49.19 9.13 -31.66
C ALA A 42 -49.35 8.86 -30.14
N VAL A 43 -50.43 9.36 -29.56
CA VAL A 43 -50.89 9.13 -28.17
C VAL A 43 -51.62 7.78 -28.09
N PRO A 44 -51.55 7.05 -26.96
CA PRO A 44 -52.79 6.80 -26.22
C PRO A 44 -52.67 7.00 -24.70
N VAL A 45 -53.70 7.67 -24.19
CA VAL A 45 -54.16 7.76 -22.81
C VAL A 45 -54.42 6.37 -22.23
N MET A 46 -53.93 6.08 -21.03
CA MET A 46 -54.59 5.13 -20.13
C MET A 46 -54.56 5.62 -18.68
N LEU A 47 -55.78 5.79 -18.16
CA LEU A 47 -56.19 6.01 -16.78
C LEU A 47 -55.85 4.80 -15.91
N VAL A 48 -55.25 5.03 -14.74
CA VAL A 48 -55.64 4.28 -13.53
C VAL A 48 -55.70 5.27 -12.37
N ALA A 49 -56.93 5.58 -11.98
CA ALA A 49 -57.27 6.15 -10.70
C ALA A 49 -57.33 5.01 -9.66
N ALA A 50 -56.72 5.23 -8.50
CA ALA A 50 -57.15 4.64 -7.24
C ALA A 50 -57.00 5.74 -6.17
N GLY A 51 -58.12 6.42 -5.90
CA GLY A 51 -58.40 6.92 -4.54
C GLY A 51 -58.53 5.71 -3.60
N CYS A 52 -58.44 5.85 -2.29
CA CYS A 52 -59.29 6.73 -1.52
C CYS A 52 -58.64 7.05 -0.16
N SER A 53 -58.33 8.33 0.05
CA SER A 53 -58.50 8.97 1.36
C SER A 53 -59.99 9.01 1.69
N SER A 54 -60.35 8.67 2.92
CA SER A 54 -61.63 8.98 3.57
C SER A 54 -61.41 8.82 5.07
N ASP A 55 -61.98 9.61 5.98
CA ASP A 55 -62.75 10.85 5.96
C ASP A 55 -62.84 11.26 7.45
N SER A 56 -62.93 12.56 7.74
CA SER A 56 -63.10 13.05 9.11
C SER A 56 -64.52 12.77 9.60
N GLY A 57 -64.66 11.88 10.58
CA GLY A 57 -65.86 11.76 11.41
C GLY A 57 -65.52 12.06 12.86
N SER A 58 -65.96 13.22 13.35
CA SER A 58 -66.16 13.47 14.78
C SER A 58 -67.58 13.06 15.14
N ASP A 59 -67.75 12.20 16.14
CA ASP A 59 -68.73 12.34 17.23
C ASP A 59 -68.75 11.06 18.14
N ASP A 60 -68.44 11.33 19.41
CA ASP A 60 -68.91 10.77 20.69
C ASP A 60 -68.97 9.26 21.09
N ALA A 61 -68.70 9.10 22.40
CA ALA A 61 -69.08 8.05 23.36
C ALA A 61 -68.34 6.68 23.41
N GLY A 62 -67.46 6.58 24.42
CA GLY A 62 -67.58 5.54 25.47
C GLY A 62 -67.06 4.12 25.20
N GLY A 63 -65.90 3.79 25.76
CA GLY A 63 -65.46 2.40 25.91
C GLY A 63 -64.07 2.25 26.53
N LYS A 64 -63.99 2.15 27.86
CA LYS A 64 -62.85 1.50 28.53
C LYS A 64 -62.81 0.03 28.08
N GLU A 65 -61.62 -0.49 27.81
CA GLU A 65 -61.09 -1.79 28.30
C GLU A 65 -59.78 -2.12 27.55
N SER A 66 -58.70 -2.14 28.32
CA SER A 66 -57.75 -3.27 28.38
C SER A 66 -56.92 -3.65 27.14
N GLY A 67 -55.69 -3.14 27.12
CA GLY A 67 -54.50 -3.99 27.09
C GLY A 67 -54.20 -4.80 25.84
N ALA A 68 -53.47 -4.21 24.90
CA ALA A 68 -52.47 -4.92 24.11
C ALA A 68 -51.36 -3.93 23.76
N SER A 69 -50.34 -3.85 24.63
CA SER A 69 -49.07 -3.26 24.25
C SER A 69 -48.53 -4.11 23.11
N ALA A 70 -48.67 -3.63 21.87
CA ALA A 70 -47.99 -4.18 20.73
C ALA A 70 -46.49 -4.12 21.06
N SER A 71 -45.93 -5.27 21.45
CA SER A 71 -44.51 -5.42 21.65
C SER A 71 -43.85 -4.94 20.37
N ALA A 72 -43.15 -3.81 20.47
CA ALA A 72 -42.26 -3.36 19.43
C ALA A 72 -41.27 -4.52 19.20
N SER A 73 -41.46 -5.24 18.11
CA SER A 73 -40.51 -6.23 17.64
C SER A 73 -39.17 -5.52 17.51
N VAL A 74 -38.27 -5.75 18.47
CA VAL A 74 -36.90 -5.27 18.40
C VAL A 74 -36.30 -6.00 17.21
N SER A 75 -36.32 -5.35 16.06
CA SER A 75 -35.68 -5.84 14.84
C SER A 75 -34.21 -5.99 15.19
N ALA A 76 -33.73 -7.23 15.26
CA ALA A 76 -32.32 -7.49 15.52
C ALA A 76 -31.53 -6.85 14.38
N SER A 77 -30.78 -5.79 14.69
CA SER A 77 -29.90 -5.16 13.71
C SER A 77 -28.93 -6.21 13.18
N PRO A 78 -28.65 -6.23 11.85
CA PRO A 78 -27.69 -7.16 11.29
C PRO A 78 -26.35 -6.99 12.01
N THR A 79 -25.78 -8.10 12.47
CA THR A 79 -24.44 -8.13 13.08
C THR A 79 -23.47 -8.78 12.12
N VAL A 80 -22.28 -8.21 12.00
CA VAL A 80 -21.18 -8.72 11.17
C VAL A 80 -20.01 -9.09 12.08
N GLN A 81 -19.29 -10.16 11.76
CA GLN A 81 -18.09 -10.53 12.52
C GLN A 81 -17.04 -9.42 12.42
N ALA A 82 -16.47 -9.01 13.55
CA ALA A 82 -15.42 -8.00 13.59
C ALA A 82 -14.15 -8.45 12.84
N ALA A 83 -13.45 -7.51 12.24
CA ALA A 83 -12.19 -7.76 11.55
C ALA A 83 -11.05 -8.08 12.55
N THR A 84 -10.21 -9.05 12.23
CA THR A 84 -9.13 -9.52 13.12
C THR A 84 -8.06 -8.45 13.38
N TYR A 85 -7.62 -7.77 12.31
CA TYR A 85 -6.60 -6.72 12.37
C TYR A 85 -7.22 -5.33 12.32
N ALA A 86 -6.81 -4.49 13.28
CA ALA A 86 -7.28 -3.13 13.46
C ALA A 86 -6.28 -2.06 12.97
N SER A 87 -5.04 -2.46 12.66
CA SER A 87 -3.97 -1.52 12.30
C SER A 87 -3.10 -2.02 11.17
N LEU A 88 -2.45 -1.07 10.48
CA LEU A 88 -1.37 -1.34 9.52
C LEU A 88 -0.05 -0.75 10.04
N PRO A 89 1.08 -1.44 9.83
CA PRO A 89 2.39 -0.85 10.04
C PRO A 89 2.67 0.23 8.99
N ASP A 90 3.69 1.06 9.23
CA ASP A 90 4.24 1.92 8.18
C ASP A 90 4.81 1.04 7.05
N PRO A 91 4.31 1.16 5.80
CA PRO A 91 4.80 0.39 4.66
C PRO A 91 6.30 0.53 4.42
N CYS A 92 6.91 1.69 4.69
CA CYS A 92 8.35 1.91 4.52
C CYS A 92 9.20 1.20 5.59
N ASP A 93 8.61 0.84 6.72
CA ASP A 93 9.27 0.13 7.82
C ASP A 93 8.97 -1.37 7.85
N THR A 94 8.25 -1.89 6.86
CA THR A 94 7.91 -3.32 6.77
C THR A 94 9.09 -4.23 6.43
N LEU A 95 10.16 -3.68 5.87
CA LEU A 95 11.32 -4.43 5.41
C LEU A 95 12.58 -4.02 6.17
N SER A 96 13.40 -5.01 6.54
CA SER A 96 14.69 -4.78 7.17
C SER A 96 15.68 -4.09 6.23
N LYS A 97 16.65 -3.37 6.80
CA LYS A 97 17.72 -2.70 6.04
C LYS A 97 18.56 -3.66 5.20
N ASP A 98 18.70 -4.91 5.65
CA ASP A 98 19.45 -5.96 4.96
C ASP A 98 18.64 -6.46 3.76
N THR A 99 17.35 -6.72 3.94
CA THR A 99 16.45 -7.11 2.85
C THR A 99 16.32 -6.01 1.78
N LEU A 100 16.27 -4.75 2.18
CA LEU A 100 16.36 -3.62 1.24
C LEU A 100 17.73 -3.57 0.52
N GLY A 101 18.82 -3.93 1.19
CA GLY A 101 20.15 -4.05 0.58
C GLY A 101 20.21 -5.10 -0.51
N ASP A 102 19.53 -6.24 -0.31
CA ASP A 102 19.45 -7.33 -1.29
C ASP A 102 18.52 -6.98 -2.47
N LEU A 103 17.37 -6.36 -2.20
CA LEU A 103 16.32 -6.08 -3.19
C LEU A 103 16.65 -4.89 -4.09
N VAL A 104 17.10 -3.79 -3.50
CA VAL A 104 17.26 -2.49 -4.16
C VAL A 104 18.62 -1.87 -3.79
N PRO A 105 19.73 -2.52 -4.18
CA PRO A 105 21.06 -2.07 -3.84
C PRO A 105 21.29 -0.64 -4.35
N LYS A 106 21.95 0.22 -3.55
CA LYS A 106 22.17 1.64 -3.86
C LYS A 106 20.91 2.52 -3.89
N ALA A 107 19.72 2.00 -3.57
CA ALA A 107 18.56 2.85 -3.28
C ALA A 107 18.74 3.60 -1.94
N PRO A 108 18.06 4.75 -1.76
CA PRO A 108 17.91 5.37 -0.46
C PRO A 108 17.33 4.36 0.55
N LYS A 109 17.81 4.39 1.79
CA LYS A 109 17.33 3.49 2.85
C LYS A 109 15.88 3.82 3.24
N SER A 110 15.55 5.11 3.28
CA SER A 110 14.17 5.57 3.38
C SER A 110 13.48 5.36 2.04
N GLY A 111 12.41 4.57 2.03
CA GLY A 111 11.58 4.44 0.85
C GLY A 111 10.74 5.70 0.62
N LYS A 112 10.11 5.75 -0.56
CA LYS A 112 9.16 6.79 -0.91
C LYS A 112 7.75 6.32 -0.56
N GLN A 113 7.18 6.91 0.49
CA GLN A 113 5.80 6.70 0.89
C GLN A 113 4.83 7.10 -0.24
N GLY A 114 3.83 6.26 -0.47
CA GLY A 114 2.70 6.52 -1.35
C GLY A 114 1.74 7.52 -0.72
N LYS A 115 1.02 8.26 -1.57
CA LYS A 115 -0.07 9.11 -1.11
C LYS A 115 -1.30 8.23 -0.86
N SER A 116 -1.95 8.41 0.28
CA SER A 116 -3.24 7.80 0.60
C SER A 116 -4.10 8.83 1.31
N ASP A 117 -5.38 8.90 0.94
CA ASP A 117 -6.37 9.70 1.65
C ASP A 117 -6.90 8.97 2.90
N ASP A 118 -6.58 7.67 3.02
CA ASP A 118 -6.85 6.85 4.20
C ASP A 118 -5.61 6.01 4.53
N VAL A 119 -4.77 6.56 5.41
CA VAL A 119 -3.54 5.89 5.88
C VAL A 119 -3.82 4.83 6.95
N ALA A 120 -5.04 4.76 7.50
CA ALA A 120 -5.41 3.77 8.51
C ALA A 120 -5.78 2.42 7.89
N THR A 121 -6.27 2.42 6.66
CA THR A 121 -6.62 1.19 5.92
C THR A 121 -5.74 0.92 4.72
N ARG A 122 -4.97 1.92 4.22
CA ARG A 122 -4.11 1.73 3.05
C ARG A 122 -2.80 2.49 3.16
N GLY A 123 -1.72 1.81 2.80
CA GLY A 123 -0.41 2.45 2.63
C GLY A 123 0.41 1.77 1.56
N SER A 124 1.36 2.50 0.98
CA SER A 124 2.40 1.88 0.15
C SER A 124 3.73 2.59 0.32
N CYS A 125 4.82 1.87 0.04
CA CYS A 125 6.15 2.44 -0.01
C CYS A 125 6.94 1.83 -1.16
N SER A 126 7.74 2.65 -1.82
CA SER A 126 8.48 2.26 -3.02
C SER A 126 9.96 2.64 -2.94
N TRP A 127 10.79 1.83 -3.58
CA TRP A 127 12.22 2.04 -3.72
C TRP A 127 12.61 1.82 -5.17
N SER A 128 13.58 2.61 -5.62
CA SER A 128 14.17 2.47 -6.94
C SER A 128 15.67 2.52 -6.81
N SER A 129 16.36 1.64 -7.53
CA SER A 129 17.81 1.63 -7.63
C SER A 129 18.23 1.51 -9.07
N LEU A 130 19.31 2.21 -9.38
CA LEU A 130 20.05 2.08 -10.62
C LEU A 130 21.53 1.94 -10.26
N ASP A 131 22.04 0.74 -10.34
CA ASP A 131 23.47 0.49 -10.28
C ASP A 131 24.09 0.79 -11.64
N ASN A 132 24.60 2.01 -11.81
CA ASN A 132 25.17 2.49 -13.06
C ASN A 132 26.68 2.20 -13.14
N ASN A 133 27.07 1.32 -14.07
CA ASN A 133 28.46 0.94 -14.33
C ASN A 133 29.00 1.55 -15.66
N GLY A 134 28.35 2.61 -16.16
CA GLY A 134 28.75 3.30 -17.40
C GLY A 134 28.65 2.38 -18.62
N VAL A 135 29.73 2.28 -19.39
CA VAL A 135 29.79 1.46 -20.62
C VAL A 135 29.62 -0.04 -20.38
N LYS A 136 29.73 -0.49 -19.11
CA LYS A 136 29.51 -1.89 -18.73
C LYS A 136 28.03 -2.25 -18.58
N GLY A 137 27.16 -1.24 -18.62
CA GLY A 137 25.73 -1.39 -18.46
C GLY A 137 25.25 -0.96 -17.07
N SER A 138 24.00 -1.27 -16.75
CA SER A 138 23.42 -0.93 -15.45
C SER A 138 22.40 -1.95 -14.97
N GLN A 139 22.32 -2.16 -13.66
CA GLN A 139 21.27 -2.97 -13.04
C GLN A 139 20.19 -2.06 -12.45
N PHE A 140 18.98 -2.18 -12.96
CA PHE A 140 17.80 -1.50 -12.41
C PHE A 140 17.03 -2.45 -11.50
N ARG A 141 16.58 -1.96 -10.33
CA ARG A 141 15.56 -2.61 -9.51
C ARG A 141 14.52 -1.60 -9.06
N TRP A 142 13.26 -2.01 -9.05
CA TRP A 142 12.16 -1.28 -8.44
C TRP A 142 11.36 -2.22 -7.56
N LEU A 143 11.00 -1.73 -6.38
CA LEU A 143 10.28 -2.45 -5.34
C LEU A 143 9.14 -1.57 -4.86
N ASN A 144 7.96 -2.15 -4.67
CA ASN A 144 6.84 -1.52 -4.01
C ASN A 144 6.17 -2.51 -3.06
N VAL A 145 5.92 -2.07 -1.83
CA VAL A 145 5.09 -2.77 -0.85
C VAL A 145 3.79 -1.98 -0.69
N SER A 146 2.66 -2.63 -0.94
CA SER A 146 1.32 -2.07 -0.73
C SER A 146 0.59 -2.89 0.33
N LEU A 147 -0.06 -2.19 1.27
CA LEU A 147 -0.87 -2.76 2.32
C LEU A 147 -2.31 -2.25 2.17
N LEU A 148 -3.27 -3.16 2.27
CA LEU A 148 -4.69 -2.82 2.33
C LEU A 148 -5.39 -3.65 3.40
N ARG A 149 -5.97 -2.98 4.39
CA ARG A 149 -6.78 -3.57 5.46
C ARG A 149 -8.25 -3.35 5.16
N PHE A 150 -9.06 -4.36 5.44
CA PHE A 150 -10.50 -4.32 5.27
C PHE A 150 -11.18 -4.30 6.63
N ASP A 151 -12.04 -3.31 6.85
CA ASP A 151 -12.96 -3.31 7.98
C ASP A 151 -14.16 -4.20 7.68
N SER A 152 -14.68 -4.85 8.73
CA SER A 152 -15.98 -5.48 8.67
C SER A 152 -17.06 -4.41 8.82
N ASP A 153 -18.07 -4.47 7.97
CA ASP A 153 -19.19 -3.53 7.99
C ASP A 153 -20.49 -4.25 7.62
N VAL A 154 -21.61 -3.84 8.21
CA VAL A 154 -22.91 -4.50 8.01
C VAL A 154 -23.41 -4.41 6.57
N THR A 155 -22.96 -3.40 5.80
CA THR A 155 -23.34 -3.21 4.40
C THR A 155 -22.39 -3.91 3.44
N ARG A 156 -21.09 -3.99 3.77
CA ARG A 156 -20.05 -4.56 2.90
C ARG A 156 -19.73 -6.02 3.22
N GLY A 157 -20.06 -6.50 4.41
CA GLY A 157 -19.73 -7.84 4.89
C GLY A 157 -18.46 -7.89 5.74
N GLU A 158 -17.98 -9.12 5.97
CA GLU A 158 -16.83 -9.42 6.82
C GLU A 158 -15.51 -9.00 6.14
N GLY A 159 -14.61 -8.39 6.92
CA GLY A 159 -13.31 -7.92 6.42
C GLY A 159 -12.45 -9.03 5.82
N ASP A 160 -12.50 -10.25 6.38
CA ASP A 160 -11.76 -11.41 5.85
C ASP A 160 -12.23 -11.81 4.45
N LYS A 161 -13.54 -11.83 4.22
CA LYS A 161 -14.14 -12.10 2.90
C LYS A 161 -13.80 -11.02 1.89
N LEU A 162 -13.87 -9.75 2.30
CA LEU A 162 -13.46 -8.63 1.45
C LEU A 162 -11.97 -8.70 1.08
N ALA A 163 -11.12 -9.11 2.02
CA ALA A 163 -9.70 -9.32 1.76
C ALA A 163 -9.46 -10.50 0.80
N GLN A 164 -10.23 -11.58 0.92
CA GLN A 164 -10.18 -12.71 -0.01
C GLN A 164 -10.57 -12.29 -1.43
N GLU A 165 -11.69 -11.59 -1.60
CA GLU A 165 -12.13 -11.09 -2.91
C GLU A 165 -11.08 -10.14 -3.53
N TYR A 166 -10.50 -9.26 -2.73
CA TYR A 166 -9.45 -8.37 -3.20
C TYR A 166 -8.16 -9.11 -3.55
N PHE A 167 -7.77 -10.12 -2.76
CA PHE A 167 -6.64 -10.99 -3.07
C PHE A 167 -6.82 -11.65 -4.44
N ASP A 168 -7.97 -12.28 -4.68
CA ASP A 168 -8.26 -12.96 -5.95
C ASP A 168 -8.23 -11.97 -7.12
N LYS A 169 -8.83 -10.79 -6.93
CA LYS A 169 -8.79 -9.70 -7.90
C LYS A 169 -7.35 -9.24 -8.20
N GLN A 170 -6.52 -9.00 -7.19
CA GLN A 170 -5.14 -8.57 -7.38
C GLN A 170 -4.30 -9.62 -8.10
N VAL A 171 -4.54 -10.90 -7.84
CA VAL A 171 -3.90 -12.00 -8.57
C VAL A 171 -4.33 -12.00 -10.03
N GLN A 172 -5.62 -11.85 -10.32
CA GLN A 172 -6.13 -11.76 -11.70
C GLN A 172 -5.61 -10.54 -12.45
N ASP A 173 -5.58 -9.38 -11.80
CA ASP A 173 -5.06 -8.13 -12.37
C ASP A 173 -3.55 -8.29 -12.71
N ALA A 174 -2.77 -8.94 -11.83
CA ALA A 174 -1.35 -9.24 -12.08
C ALA A 174 -1.12 -10.25 -13.22
N GLN A 175 -2.04 -11.19 -13.43
CA GLN A 175 -1.98 -12.15 -14.55
C GLN A 175 -2.30 -11.53 -15.90
N SER A 176 -3.11 -10.46 -15.89
CA SER A 176 -3.70 -9.86 -17.09
C SER A 176 -3.05 -8.53 -17.47
N VAL A 177 -1.80 -8.31 -17.06
CA VAL A 177 -1.05 -7.09 -17.37
C VAL A 177 -0.82 -6.97 -18.88
N ASP A 178 -1.22 -5.84 -19.45
CA ASP A 178 -1.05 -5.56 -20.88
C ASP A 178 0.42 -5.67 -21.30
N GLY A 179 0.67 -6.42 -22.38
CA GLY A 179 2.02 -6.64 -22.92
C GLY A 179 2.86 -7.65 -22.13
N ALA A 180 2.34 -8.25 -21.05
CA ALA A 180 3.00 -9.34 -20.35
C ALA A 180 3.24 -10.54 -21.27
N LYS A 181 4.45 -11.11 -21.16
CA LYS A 181 4.84 -12.35 -21.83
C LYS A 181 5.34 -13.36 -20.80
N ASN A 182 5.27 -14.64 -21.13
CA ASN A 182 5.75 -15.72 -20.27
C ASN A 182 5.15 -15.66 -18.85
N ALA A 183 3.88 -15.25 -18.74
CA ALA A 183 3.20 -15.15 -17.46
C ALA A 183 3.11 -16.54 -16.80
N LYS A 184 3.47 -16.61 -15.52
CA LYS A 184 3.37 -17.80 -14.69
C LYS A 184 2.79 -17.42 -13.35
N THR A 185 1.96 -18.30 -12.82
CA THR A 185 1.34 -18.16 -11.50
C THR A 185 1.70 -19.38 -10.69
N ALA A 186 2.10 -19.17 -9.44
CA ALA A 186 2.34 -20.26 -8.50
C ALA A 186 1.89 -19.87 -7.09
N PRO A 187 1.23 -20.77 -6.34
CA PRO A 187 0.99 -20.57 -4.92
C PRO A 187 2.33 -20.52 -4.15
N VAL A 188 2.36 -19.75 -3.08
CA VAL A 188 3.50 -19.64 -2.17
C VAL A 188 3.07 -20.07 -0.78
N THR A 189 3.70 -21.11 -0.25
CA THR A 189 3.41 -21.63 1.10
C THR A 189 4.24 -20.91 2.15
N GLY A 190 3.68 -20.77 3.37
CA GLY A 190 4.40 -20.22 4.52
C GLY A 190 4.61 -18.70 4.46
N THR A 191 3.71 -18.00 3.77
CA THR A 191 3.65 -16.53 3.69
C THR A 191 2.17 -16.15 3.76
N GLY A 192 1.67 -15.83 4.96
CA GLY A 192 0.23 -15.66 5.19
C GLY A 192 -0.59 -16.94 4.96
N GLU A 193 -1.90 -16.77 4.91
CA GLU A 193 -2.93 -17.80 4.79
C GLU A 193 -3.14 -18.17 3.31
N ALA A 194 -3.04 -17.18 2.44
CA ALA A 194 -3.01 -17.34 1.00
C ALA A 194 -1.94 -16.45 0.39
N ALA A 195 -1.08 -17.00 -0.45
CA ALA A 195 -0.14 -16.21 -1.23
C ALA A 195 0.05 -16.78 -2.62
N THR A 196 0.10 -15.88 -3.61
CA THR A 196 0.28 -16.22 -5.01
C THR A 196 1.33 -15.32 -5.64
N LEU A 197 2.35 -15.94 -6.21
CA LEU A 197 3.37 -15.27 -7.00
C LEU A 197 2.95 -15.31 -8.47
N VAL A 198 2.82 -14.13 -9.07
CA VAL A 198 2.67 -13.95 -10.51
C VAL A 198 3.97 -13.38 -11.07
N THR A 199 4.55 -14.04 -12.06
CA THR A 199 5.77 -13.60 -12.73
C THR A 199 5.52 -13.41 -14.20
N TYR A 200 6.09 -12.38 -14.80
CA TYR A 200 5.98 -12.14 -16.23
C TYR A 200 7.13 -11.28 -16.74
N ASP A 201 7.26 -11.24 -18.06
CA ASP A 201 8.25 -10.44 -18.77
C ASP A 201 7.57 -9.24 -19.42
N LEU A 202 8.22 -8.08 -19.35
CA LEU A 202 7.82 -6.88 -20.10
C LEU A 202 8.98 -6.40 -20.97
N LYS A 203 8.66 -6.08 -22.23
CA LYS A 203 9.60 -5.41 -23.14
C LYS A 203 9.20 -3.96 -23.28
N LYS A 204 10.07 -3.05 -22.84
CA LYS A 204 9.92 -1.60 -23.03
C LYS A 204 11.06 -1.06 -23.90
N LYS A 205 11.01 0.24 -24.22
CA LYS A 205 12.05 0.90 -25.03
C LYS A 205 13.41 0.85 -24.34
N GLU A 206 13.41 0.93 -23.01
CA GLU A 206 14.60 1.01 -22.18
C GLU A 206 15.28 -0.35 -21.98
N GLY A 207 14.51 -1.45 -22.05
CA GLY A 207 15.04 -2.77 -21.76
C GLY A 207 14.00 -3.87 -21.61
N SER A 208 14.49 -5.05 -21.27
CA SER A 208 13.68 -6.22 -20.93
C SER A 208 13.61 -6.36 -19.41
N PHE A 209 12.40 -6.34 -18.87
CA PHE A 209 12.11 -6.36 -17.45
C PHE A 209 11.54 -7.72 -17.05
N LYS A 210 12.00 -8.25 -15.92
CA LYS A 210 11.36 -9.36 -15.22
C LYS A 210 10.54 -8.79 -14.06
N GLN A 211 9.28 -9.17 -14.00
CA GLN A 211 8.30 -8.71 -13.02
C GLN A 211 7.93 -9.85 -12.08
N GLN A 212 7.77 -9.54 -10.80
CA GLN A 212 7.35 -10.44 -9.74
C GLN A 212 6.31 -9.71 -8.89
N THR A 213 5.06 -10.14 -8.94
CA THR A 213 4.00 -9.63 -8.08
C THR A 213 3.60 -10.74 -7.12
N LEU A 214 3.94 -10.59 -5.84
CA LEU A 214 3.53 -11.52 -4.79
C LEU A 214 2.39 -10.88 -3.99
N VAL A 215 1.18 -11.40 -4.20
CA VAL A 215 0.00 -11.01 -3.43
C VAL A 215 -0.12 -12.00 -2.28
N THR A 216 -0.28 -11.50 -1.07
CA THR A 216 -0.49 -12.30 0.14
C THR A 216 -1.68 -11.78 0.90
N ARG A 217 -2.52 -12.68 1.40
CA ARG A 217 -3.57 -12.37 2.37
C ARG A 217 -3.18 -12.89 3.74
N VAL A 218 -3.37 -12.04 4.74
CA VAL A 218 -3.29 -12.38 6.15
C VAL A 218 -4.49 -11.76 6.88
N GLU A 219 -5.39 -12.60 7.36
CA GLU A 219 -6.71 -12.21 7.88
C GLU A 219 -7.42 -11.24 6.90
N ASN A 220 -7.89 -10.10 7.42
CA ASN A 220 -8.50 -9.00 6.69
C ASN A 220 -7.47 -8.02 6.05
N VAL A 221 -6.22 -8.42 5.84
CA VAL A 221 -5.18 -7.59 5.19
C VAL A 221 -4.64 -8.26 3.94
N VAL A 222 -4.49 -7.49 2.87
CA VAL A 222 -3.76 -7.89 1.66
C VAL A 222 -2.46 -7.10 1.55
N VAL A 223 -1.36 -7.84 1.43
CA VAL A 223 -0.01 -7.35 1.18
C VAL A 223 0.35 -7.67 -0.26
N THR A 224 0.67 -6.65 -1.06
CA THR A 224 1.15 -6.82 -2.43
C THR A 224 2.59 -6.33 -2.50
N VAL A 225 3.52 -7.22 -2.86
CA VAL A 225 4.91 -6.87 -3.12
C VAL A 225 5.16 -6.97 -4.63
N ASP A 226 5.33 -5.81 -5.27
CA ASP A 226 5.73 -5.72 -6.67
C ASP A 226 7.24 -5.50 -6.74
N TYR A 227 7.92 -6.35 -7.47
CA TYR A 227 9.36 -6.31 -7.60
C TYR A 227 9.79 -6.59 -9.03
N ASN A 228 10.60 -5.70 -9.58
CA ASN A 228 11.09 -5.85 -10.94
C ASN A 228 12.55 -5.51 -11.10
N GLY A 229 13.15 -6.14 -12.10
CA GLY A 229 14.54 -5.91 -12.44
C GLY A 229 14.80 -5.94 -13.94
N ALA A 230 15.74 -5.10 -14.36
CA ALA A 230 16.25 -5.07 -15.73
C ALA A 230 17.76 -4.90 -15.74
N GLY A 231 18.39 -5.52 -16.73
CA GLY A 231 19.72 -5.14 -17.17
C GLY A 231 19.55 -4.13 -18.30
N LEU A 232 20.17 -2.97 -18.14
CA LEU A 232 20.09 -1.85 -19.07
C LEU A 232 21.44 -1.63 -19.76
N ALA A 233 21.43 -0.94 -20.89
CA ALA A 233 22.61 -0.61 -21.67
C ALA A 233 23.51 -1.83 -21.97
N GLY A 234 22.88 -2.93 -22.39
CA GLY A 234 23.57 -4.18 -22.75
C GLY A 234 23.83 -5.13 -21.59
N GLU A 235 23.56 -4.73 -20.35
CA GLU A 235 23.71 -5.65 -19.22
C GLU A 235 22.62 -6.72 -19.17
N LYS A 236 22.96 -7.87 -18.59
CA LYS A 236 22.05 -9.01 -18.48
C LYS A 236 20.91 -8.71 -17.51
N THR A 237 19.69 -8.98 -17.97
CA THR A 237 18.50 -8.98 -17.11
C THR A 237 18.62 -10.03 -16.01
N PRO A 238 18.31 -9.71 -14.73
CA PRO A 238 18.30 -10.69 -13.66
C PRO A 238 17.35 -11.85 -13.95
N SER A 239 17.65 -13.03 -13.41
CA SER A 239 16.78 -14.20 -13.59
C SER A 239 15.48 -14.06 -12.79
N ALA A 240 14.38 -14.61 -13.31
CA ALA A 240 13.10 -14.63 -12.60
C ALA A 240 13.25 -15.34 -11.24
N ASP A 241 13.97 -16.46 -11.17
CA ASP A 241 14.14 -17.24 -9.93
C ASP A 241 14.90 -16.47 -8.85
N SER A 242 15.94 -15.71 -9.22
CA SER A 242 16.64 -14.85 -8.25
C SER A 242 15.72 -13.76 -7.70
N LEU A 243 14.89 -13.15 -8.55
CA LEU A 243 13.94 -12.14 -8.09
C LEU A 243 12.81 -12.75 -7.25
N ALA A 244 12.33 -13.94 -7.61
CA ALA A 244 11.30 -14.69 -6.89
C ALA A 244 11.74 -15.05 -5.46
N LYS A 245 13.02 -15.41 -5.26
CA LYS A 245 13.55 -15.68 -3.92
C LYS A 245 13.54 -14.41 -3.05
N LEU A 246 13.93 -13.28 -3.62
CA LEU A 246 13.97 -12.01 -2.91
C LEU A 246 12.56 -11.49 -2.58
N VAL A 247 11.62 -11.57 -3.53
CA VAL A 247 10.23 -11.11 -3.28
C VAL A 247 9.54 -11.96 -2.20
N LYS A 248 9.80 -13.28 -2.16
CA LYS A 248 9.28 -14.16 -1.10
C LYS A 248 9.83 -13.79 0.28
N LYS A 249 11.11 -13.41 0.38
CA LYS A 249 11.72 -12.91 1.62
C LYS A 249 11.03 -11.62 2.06
N ALA A 250 10.88 -10.65 1.16
CA ALA A 250 10.18 -9.39 1.46
C ALA A 250 8.74 -9.59 1.91
N ALA A 251 7.96 -10.42 1.21
CA ALA A 251 6.57 -10.67 1.59
C ALA A 251 6.45 -11.30 2.99
N LYS A 252 7.36 -12.21 3.36
CA LYS A 252 7.39 -12.77 4.72
C LYS A 252 7.68 -11.70 5.78
N GLU A 253 8.63 -10.80 5.53
CA GLU A 253 8.91 -9.68 6.44
C GLU A 253 7.71 -8.73 6.56
N ALA A 254 7.08 -8.39 5.43
CA ALA A 254 5.91 -7.52 5.42
C ALA A 254 4.70 -8.12 6.15
N VAL A 255 4.41 -9.42 5.95
CA VAL A 255 3.37 -10.14 6.70
C VAL A 255 3.69 -10.22 8.19
N ALA A 256 4.95 -10.46 8.54
CA ALA A 256 5.39 -10.46 9.94
C ALA A 256 5.22 -9.08 10.58
N ALA A 257 5.49 -7.99 9.85
CA ALA A 257 5.27 -6.62 10.31
C ALA A 257 3.77 -6.33 10.55
N VAL A 258 2.90 -6.77 9.64
CA VAL A 258 1.42 -6.66 9.81
C VAL A 258 0.95 -7.42 11.04
N THR A 259 1.41 -8.67 11.20
CA THR A 259 1.04 -9.52 12.35
C THR A 259 1.52 -8.88 13.65
N LYS A 260 2.77 -8.40 13.68
CA LYS A 260 3.37 -7.74 14.86
C LYS A 260 2.60 -6.48 15.26
N ALA A 261 2.15 -5.67 14.29
CA ALA A 261 1.35 -4.48 14.58
C ALA A 261 0.02 -4.80 15.30
N ASN A 262 -0.48 -6.03 15.14
CA ASN A 262 -1.76 -6.46 15.72
C ASN A 262 -1.63 -7.49 16.86
N SER A 263 -0.42 -7.99 17.17
CA SER A 263 -0.17 -8.98 18.23
C SER A 263 -0.21 -8.41 19.66
N GLY A 264 -0.44 -7.10 19.82
CA GLY A 264 -0.52 -6.42 21.13
C GLY A 264 -1.94 -6.06 21.59
N GLY A 265 -2.97 -6.45 20.85
CA GLY A 265 -4.35 -5.95 20.98
C GLY A 265 -5.23 -6.61 22.04
N GLY A 266 -4.65 -7.09 23.14
CA GLY A 266 -5.36 -7.66 24.27
C GLY A 266 -5.34 -6.77 25.51
N THR A 267 -5.65 -5.48 25.38
CA THR A 267 -6.20 -4.60 26.44
C THR A 267 -6.38 -3.19 25.86
N GLY A 268 -7.62 -2.73 25.77
CA GLY A 268 -7.89 -1.31 25.58
C GLY A 268 -7.61 -0.54 26.86
N THR A 269 -6.97 0.63 26.73
CA THR A 269 -7.31 1.91 27.38
C THR A 269 -6.51 3.00 26.65
N GLY A 270 -7.19 4.08 26.30
CA GLY A 270 -6.73 5.07 25.35
C GLY A 270 -5.82 6.17 25.90
N GLY A 271 -5.70 7.23 25.10
CA GLY A 271 -5.34 8.55 25.58
C GLY A 271 -3.85 8.86 25.57
N ALA A 272 -3.44 9.56 24.50
CA ALA A 272 -2.44 10.61 24.46
C ALA A 272 -1.53 10.81 25.69
N ALA A 273 -0.21 10.69 25.47
CA ALA A 273 0.73 11.74 25.85
C ALA A 273 2.06 11.57 25.10
N SER A 274 2.32 12.52 24.21
CA SER A 274 3.67 12.86 23.75
C SER A 274 4.48 13.42 24.93
N PRO A 275 5.79 13.16 25.01
CA PRO A 275 6.67 14.15 25.62
C PRO A 275 7.75 14.57 24.61
N SER A 276 7.74 15.86 24.31
CA SER A 276 8.92 16.60 23.84
C SER A 276 9.25 17.66 24.92
N PRO A 277 10.47 18.23 24.89
CA PRO A 277 11.40 18.19 26.01
C PRO A 277 11.33 19.45 26.88
N SER A 278 11.80 19.35 28.12
CA SER A 278 12.15 20.54 28.90
C SER A 278 13.48 20.37 29.61
N ALA A 279 14.40 21.23 29.18
CA ALA A 279 15.62 21.57 29.86
C ALA A 279 15.31 22.31 31.17
N SER A 280 16.09 22.04 32.22
CA SER A 280 16.44 23.03 33.25
C SER A 280 17.74 22.62 33.94
N LYS A 281 18.78 23.43 33.68
CA LYS A 281 19.97 23.70 34.52
C LYS A 281 19.53 24.12 35.94
N SER A 282 20.30 24.19 37.03
CA SER A 282 21.73 24.06 37.40
C SER A 282 21.77 24.24 38.93
N ALA A 283 22.77 23.68 39.63
CA ALA A 283 23.54 24.34 40.72
C ALA A 283 24.52 23.30 41.32
N SER A 284 25.80 23.30 40.94
CA SER A 284 26.90 24.13 41.49
C SER A 284 27.38 23.71 42.89
N LYS A 285 28.51 23.01 42.93
CA LYS A 285 29.60 23.25 43.91
C LYS A 285 30.96 23.08 43.23
N SER A 286 31.78 24.11 43.35
CA SER A 286 33.23 24.24 43.09
C SER A 286 33.79 25.06 44.27
N PRO A 287 35.10 25.32 44.47
CA PRO A 287 36.30 24.97 43.70
C PRO A 287 37.44 24.40 44.59
N SER A 288 38.59 23.96 44.07
CA SER A 288 39.90 24.69 44.03
C SER A 288 40.95 23.64 43.60
N THR A 289 41.92 23.79 42.70
CA THR A 289 43.13 24.64 42.66
C THR A 289 43.87 24.29 41.35
N SER A 290 44.03 25.23 40.41
CA SER A 290 45.29 25.92 40.02
C SER A 290 46.48 25.09 39.48
N THR A 291 46.89 25.50 38.27
CA THR A 291 48.26 25.66 37.72
C THR A 291 49.02 24.52 37.02
N SER A 292 49.09 24.66 35.68
CA SER A 292 50.32 24.93 34.89
C SER A 292 51.33 23.83 34.52
N LYS A 293 51.83 23.99 33.27
CA LYS A 293 53.07 23.50 32.62
C LYS A 293 53.06 22.05 32.10
N SER A 294 53.14 21.83 30.79
CA SER A 294 54.31 21.99 29.90
C SER A 294 55.37 20.91 30.13
N ALA A 295 55.48 19.97 29.19
CA ALA A 295 56.72 19.37 28.65
C ALA A 295 56.46 17.97 28.05
N SER A 296 56.39 17.89 26.72
CA SER A 296 57.23 16.91 26.00
C SER A 296 58.64 17.50 26.00
N PRO A 297 59.75 16.72 26.00
CA PRO A 297 60.11 15.95 24.80
C PRO A 297 61.04 14.73 25.04
N SER A 298 61.50 14.16 23.92
CA SER A 298 62.81 13.52 23.70
C SER A 298 62.86 11.99 23.82
N LYS A 299 63.54 11.24 22.94
CA LYS A 299 64.40 11.54 21.78
C LYS A 299 64.70 10.20 21.07
N SER A 300 64.69 10.15 19.73
CA SER A 300 65.87 10.03 18.83
C SER A 300 66.35 8.59 18.58
N THR A 301 66.90 8.15 17.45
CA THR A 301 67.28 8.64 16.09
C THR A 301 67.83 7.38 15.39
N ALA A 302 67.40 6.99 14.19
CA ALA A 302 67.98 7.34 12.87
C ALA A 302 69.52 7.30 12.75
N LYS A 303 70.06 6.34 11.95
CA LYS A 303 71.15 6.50 10.94
C LYS A 303 71.26 5.17 10.14
N LYS A 304 70.84 5.08 8.88
CA LYS A 304 71.50 5.46 7.60
C LYS A 304 72.84 4.74 7.34
N SER A 305 72.81 3.82 6.38
CA SER A 305 73.73 3.70 5.23
C SER A 305 72.94 3.11 4.07
#